data_AF-Q25155-F1
#
_entry.id   AF-Q25155-F1
#
_cell.length_a   1.000
_cell.length_b   1.000
_cell.length_c   1.000
_cell.angle_alpha   90.00
_cell.angle_beta   90.00
_cell.angle_gamma   90.00
#
_symmetry.space_group_name_H-M   'P 1'
#
loop_
_entity.id
_entity.type
_entity.pdbx_description
1 polymer ?
#
loop_
_entity_poly.entity_id
_entity_poly.type
_entity_poly.pdbx_seq_one_letter_code
_entity_poly.pdbx_strand_id
1 'polypeptide(L)'
;MKLLVLCVLAMMVTIAMSRRWVFTPHKHVARQFEVALKVQIIAGFDRKLVNWLRRHGKYVSAIQRKSLYFVNRRYMQTHWQAYMVWIVKQVAKLGRPPTVSDYSYVGAEIGRRIPLEVTYSFLVRRNLIPEMRQYMRDLNAKRVEDIPVRG
;
A
#
# COMPACT_ATOMS: atom_id res chain seq x y z
N MET A 1 -15.00 -28.48 -28.68
CA MET A 1 -13.62 -27.95 -28.56
C MET A 1 -13.42 -26.54 -29.14
N LYS A 2 -14.29 -25.99 -30.01
CA LYS A 2 -14.12 -24.65 -30.59
C LYS A 2 -14.46 -23.47 -29.63
N LEU A 3 -15.35 -23.68 -28.66
CA LEU A 3 -15.78 -22.64 -27.69
C LEU A 3 -14.73 -22.30 -26.62
N LEU A 4 -13.96 -23.28 -26.15
CA LEU A 4 -12.89 -23.07 -25.16
C LEU A 4 -11.73 -22.24 -25.74
N VAL A 5 -11.39 -22.48 -27.01
CA VAL A 5 -10.34 -21.73 -27.72
C VAL A 5 -10.74 -20.26 -27.90
N LEU A 6 -12.01 -19.98 -28.18
CA LEU A 6 -12.53 -18.61 -28.28
C LEU A 6 -12.52 -17.86 -26.93
N CYS A 7 -12.83 -18.53 -25.82
CA CYS A 7 -12.77 -17.91 -24.49
C CYS A 7 -11.33 -17.57 -24.08
N VAL A 8 -10.37 -18.46 -24.36
CA VAL A 8 -8.96 -18.21 -24.07
C VAL A 8 -8.41 -17.08 -24.95
N LEU A 9 -8.77 -17.02 -26.23
CA LEU A 9 -8.39 -15.91 -27.12
C LEU A 9 -8.99 -14.58 -26.68
N ALA A 10 -10.27 -14.53 -26.29
CA ALA A 10 -10.90 -13.32 -25.78
C ALA A 10 -10.22 -12.81 -24.49
N MET A 11 -9.89 -13.70 -23.55
CA MET A 11 -9.15 -13.35 -22.34
C MET A 11 -7.74 -12.84 -22.65
N MET A 12 -7.03 -13.48 -23.58
CA MET A 12 -5.69 -13.05 -24.04
C MET A 12 -5.72 -11.65 -24.65
N VAL A 13 -6.71 -11.34 -25.49
CA VAL A 13 -6.90 -10.00 -26.08
C VAL A 13 -7.18 -8.96 -25.01
N THR A 14 -8.01 -9.28 -24.01
CA THR A 14 -8.31 -8.37 -22.90
C THR A 14 -7.06 -8.07 -22.05
N ILE A 15 -6.23 -9.09 -21.77
CA ILE A 15 -4.97 -8.94 -21.04
C ILE A 15 -3.96 -8.12 -21.86
N ALA A 16 -3.87 -8.36 -23.18
CA ALA A 16 -2.98 -7.64 -24.08
C ALA A 16 -3.36 -6.16 -24.21
N MET A 17 -4.66 -5.82 -24.23
CA MET A 17 -5.13 -4.43 -24.30
C MET A 17 -5.00 -3.68 -22.97
N SER A 18 -4.98 -4.38 -21.84
CA SER A 18 -4.88 -3.77 -20.50
C SER A 18 -3.46 -3.32 -20.09
N ARG A 19 -2.42 -3.77 -20.81
CA ARG A 19 -1.02 -3.46 -20.50
C ARG A 19 -0.47 -2.30 -21.34
N ARG A 20 -1.17 -1.16 -21.36
CA ARG A 20 -0.54 0.10 -21.81
C ARG A 20 0.14 0.76 -20.61
N TRP A 21 1.46 0.73 -20.58
CA TRP A 21 2.28 1.52 -19.65
C TRP A 21 2.29 2.98 -20.11
N VAL A 22 1.19 3.69 -19.89
CA VAL A 22 1.14 5.14 -20.11
C VAL A 22 1.79 5.81 -18.91
N PHE A 23 2.81 6.64 -19.15
CA PHE A 23 3.41 7.46 -18.12
C PHE A 23 2.31 8.31 -17.46
N THR A 24 2.11 8.10 -16.16
CA THR A 24 1.21 8.92 -15.37
C THR A 24 2.05 9.94 -14.62
N PRO A 25 1.90 11.26 -14.90
CA PRO A 25 2.68 12.29 -14.22
C PRO A 25 2.40 12.24 -12.72
N HIS A 26 3.46 12.46 -11.93
CA HIS A 26 3.36 12.46 -10.49
C HIS A 26 2.36 13.52 -10.00
N LYS A 27 1.71 13.19 -8.87
CA LYS A 27 0.71 14.05 -8.26
C LYS A 27 1.18 14.45 -6.87
N HIS A 28 1.21 15.77 -6.64
CA HIS A 28 1.62 16.37 -5.39
C HIS A 28 0.43 16.89 -4.61
N VAL A 29 0.55 16.91 -3.28
CA VAL A 29 -0.41 17.54 -2.37
C VAL A 29 0.33 18.37 -1.32
N ALA A 30 -0.35 19.35 -0.75
CA ALA A 30 0.19 20.12 0.36
C ALA A 30 0.57 19.19 1.53
N ARG A 31 1.61 19.59 2.28
CA ARG A 31 2.21 18.79 3.36
C ARG A 31 1.18 18.29 4.38
N GLN A 32 0.23 19.13 4.78
CA GLN A 32 -0.81 18.75 5.75
C GLN A 32 -1.70 17.58 5.28
N PHE A 33 -1.99 17.51 3.97
CA PHE A 33 -2.78 16.44 3.37
C PHE A 33 -1.95 15.17 3.22
N GLU A 34 -0.68 15.30 2.86
CA GLU A 34 0.28 14.20 2.82
C GLU A 34 0.42 13.52 4.19
N VAL A 35 0.56 14.31 5.27
CA VAL A 35 0.62 13.80 6.65
C VAL A 35 -0.65 13.03 7.01
N ALA A 36 -1.82 13.61 6.76
CA ALA A 36 -3.10 12.97 7.05
C ALA A 36 -3.26 11.60 6.36
N LEU A 37 -2.85 11.52 5.08
CA LEU A 37 -2.84 10.28 4.31
C LEU A 37 -1.88 9.25 4.94
N LYS A 38 -0.61 9.63 5.18
CA LYS A 38 0.41 8.72 5.72
C LYS A 38 -0.01 8.12 7.06
N VAL A 39 -0.52 8.95 7.97
CA VAL A 39 -0.96 8.54 9.30
C VAL A 39 -2.04 7.48 9.20
N GLN A 40 -3.07 7.71 8.38
CA GLN A 40 -4.21 6.78 8.29
C GLN A 40 -3.87 5.50 7.51
N ILE A 41 -3.04 5.59 6.46
CA ILE A 41 -2.58 4.42 5.70
C ILE A 41 -1.77 3.49 6.59
N ILE A 42 -0.74 4.01 7.27
CA ILE A 42 0.12 3.20 8.14
C ILE A 42 -0.66 2.65 9.33
N ALA A 43 -1.54 3.44 9.95
CA ALA A 43 -2.40 2.94 11.03
C ALA A 43 -3.27 1.75 10.59
N GLY A 44 -3.83 1.80 9.37
CA GLY A 44 -4.59 0.70 8.78
C GLY A 44 -3.73 -0.54 8.54
N PHE A 45 -2.54 -0.36 7.94
CA PHE A 45 -1.60 -1.44 7.67
C PHE A 45 -1.09 -2.11 8.95
N ASP A 46 -0.75 -1.32 9.97
CA ASP A 46 -0.24 -1.84 11.24
C ASP A 46 -1.33 -2.60 12.01
N ARG A 47 -2.58 -2.13 11.97
CA ARG A 47 -3.72 -2.87 12.54
C ARG A 47 -3.90 -4.23 11.87
N LYS A 48 -3.76 -4.30 10.54
CA LYS A 48 -3.80 -5.56 9.78
C LYS A 48 -2.65 -6.48 10.19
N LEU A 49 -1.44 -5.96 10.31
CA LEU A 49 -0.28 -6.72 10.76
C LEU A 49 -0.48 -7.29 12.17
N VAL A 50 -0.97 -6.50 13.12
CA VAL A 50 -1.28 -6.95 14.49
C VAL A 50 -2.31 -8.08 14.47
N ASN A 51 -3.39 -7.92 13.72
CA ASN A 51 -4.44 -8.94 13.59
C ASN A 51 -3.96 -10.22 12.88
N TRP A 52 -3.04 -10.09 11.93
CA TRP A 52 -2.43 -11.22 11.24
C TRP A 52 -1.44 -11.95 12.16
N LEU A 53 -0.58 -11.22 12.87
CA LEU A 53 0.40 -11.78 13.83
C LEU A 53 -0.28 -12.52 14.99
N ARG A 54 -1.48 -12.09 15.40
CA ARG A 54 -2.26 -12.82 16.41
C ARG A 54 -2.62 -14.24 15.95
N ARG A 55 -2.86 -14.43 14.65
CA ARG A 55 -3.29 -15.70 14.06
C ARG A 55 -2.13 -16.55 13.55
N HIS A 56 -1.08 -15.91 13.01
CA HIS A 56 -0.01 -16.59 12.28
C HIS A 56 1.40 -16.30 12.82
N GLY A 57 1.52 -15.45 13.84
CA GLY A 57 2.81 -14.95 14.33
C GLY A 57 3.56 -15.90 15.26
N LYS A 58 3.03 -17.09 15.60
CA LYS A 58 3.62 -18.01 16.59
C LYS A 58 5.10 -18.30 16.31
N TYR A 59 5.46 -18.49 15.04
CA TYR A 59 6.83 -18.81 14.60
C TYR A 59 7.58 -17.61 14.03
N VAL A 60 7.00 -16.40 14.12
CA VAL A 60 7.64 -15.17 13.63
C VAL A 60 8.40 -14.53 14.79
N SER A 61 9.74 -14.50 14.65
CA SER A 61 10.63 -13.96 15.68
C SER A 61 10.43 -12.45 15.89
N ALA A 62 10.92 -11.94 17.02
CA ALA A 62 10.82 -10.51 17.33
C ALA A 62 11.45 -9.62 16.25
N ILE A 63 12.58 -10.04 15.67
CA ILE A 63 13.24 -9.30 14.60
C ILE A 63 12.45 -9.35 13.28
N GLN A 64 11.87 -10.50 12.95
CA GLN A 64 11.01 -10.65 11.77
C GLN A 64 9.73 -9.81 11.89
N ARG A 65 9.16 -9.70 13.10
CA ARG A 65 8.01 -8.80 13.35
C ARG A 65 8.37 -7.35 13.03
N LYS A 66 9.54 -6.89 13.47
CA LYS A 66 10.05 -5.55 13.12
C LYS A 66 10.25 -5.40 11.60
N SER A 67 10.69 -6.46 10.90
CA SER A 67 10.81 -6.44 9.43
C SER A 67 9.45 -6.27 8.75
N LEU A 68 8.38 -6.86 9.29
CA LEU A 68 7.03 -6.70 8.74
C LEU A 68 6.47 -5.28 8.93
N TYR A 69 6.79 -4.59 10.03
CA TYR A 69 6.47 -3.15 10.16
C TYR A 69 7.23 -2.31 9.14
N PHE A 70 8.48 -2.67 8.85
CA PHE A 70 9.23 -2.03 7.76
C PHE A 70 8.55 -2.26 6.40
N VAL A 71 8.08 -3.49 6.14
CA VAL A 71 7.34 -3.82 4.92
C VAL A 71 6.11 -2.91 4.74
N ASN A 72 5.35 -2.62 5.80
CA ASN A 72 4.21 -1.69 5.73
C ASN A 72 4.63 -0.29 5.25
N ARG A 73 5.65 0.27 5.90
CA ARG A 73 6.18 1.60 5.56
C ARG A 73 6.71 1.62 4.13
N ARG A 74 7.47 0.60 3.74
CA ARG A 74 8.03 0.48 2.40
C ARG A 74 6.96 0.28 1.34
N TYR A 75 5.92 -0.50 1.63
CA TYR A 75 4.79 -0.71 0.73
C TYR A 75 4.05 0.59 0.44
N MET A 76 3.81 1.42 1.46
CA MET A 76 3.25 2.76 1.27
C MET A 76 4.13 3.61 0.34
N GLN A 77 5.45 3.61 0.55
CA GLN A 77 6.39 4.39 -0.28
C GLN A 77 6.36 3.97 -1.75
N THR A 78 6.38 2.66 -2.01
CA THR A 78 6.47 2.14 -3.39
C THR A 78 5.16 2.31 -4.16
N HIS A 79 4.02 2.37 -3.47
CA HIS A 79 2.70 2.53 -4.08
C HIS A 79 2.17 3.96 -4.00
N TRP A 80 2.93 4.90 -3.42
CA TRP A 80 2.47 6.26 -3.14
C TRP A 80 1.86 6.95 -4.38
N GLN A 81 2.56 6.93 -5.51
CA GLN A 81 2.07 7.57 -6.73
C GLN A 81 0.80 6.91 -7.30
N ALA A 82 0.69 5.58 -7.19
CA ALA A 82 -0.53 4.87 -7.57
C ALA A 82 -1.71 5.26 -6.65
N TYR A 83 -1.47 5.44 -5.35
CA TYR A 83 -2.46 5.97 -4.44
C TYR A 83 -2.83 7.40 -4.80
N MET A 84 -1.85 8.26 -5.10
CA MET A 84 -2.08 9.66 -5.43
C MET A 84 -2.99 9.86 -6.64
N VAL A 85 -2.84 9.03 -7.68
CA VAL A 85 -3.77 9.04 -8.84
C VAL A 85 -5.21 8.77 -8.42
N TRP A 86 -5.42 7.84 -7.49
CA TRP A 86 -6.74 7.53 -6.97
C TRP A 86 -7.25 8.60 -5.99
N ILE A 87 -6.39 9.11 -5.11
CA ILE A 87 -6.70 10.16 -4.13
C ILE A 87 -7.19 11.43 -4.83
N VAL A 88 -6.47 11.90 -5.84
CA VAL A 88 -6.85 13.10 -6.62
C VAL A 88 -8.24 12.90 -7.25
N LYS A 89 -8.54 11.70 -7.76
CA LYS A 89 -9.87 11.38 -8.30
C LYS A 89 -10.96 11.37 -7.23
N GLN A 90 -10.68 10.91 -6.00
CA GLN A 90 -11.67 10.96 -4.93
C GLN A 90 -11.92 12.40 -4.45
N VAL A 91 -10.85 13.18 -4.30
CA VAL A 91 -10.94 14.57 -3.86
C VAL A 91 -11.66 15.44 -4.89
N ALA A 92 -11.42 15.24 -6.18
CA ALA A 92 -12.10 15.99 -7.24
C ALA A 92 -13.62 15.79 -7.23
N LYS A 93 -14.13 14.65 -6.76
CA LYS A 93 -15.57 14.38 -6.66
C LYS A 93 -16.29 15.20 -5.60
N LEU A 94 -15.56 15.84 -4.68
CA LEU A 94 -16.16 16.60 -3.58
C LEU A 94 -16.86 17.88 -4.08
N GLY A 95 -16.48 18.42 -5.24
CA GLY A 95 -17.07 19.65 -5.79
C GLY A 95 -16.81 20.91 -4.94
N ARG A 96 -15.92 20.82 -3.93
CA ARG A 96 -15.53 21.90 -3.02
C ARG A 96 -14.03 21.81 -2.69
N PRO A 97 -13.42 22.88 -2.15
CA PRO A 97 -12.07 22.81 -1.63
C PRO A 97 -11.92 21.69 -0.58
N PRO A 98 -10.86 20.86 -0.67
CA PRO A 98 -10.66 19.76 0.26
C PRO A 98 -10.10 20.21 1.60
N THR A 99 -10.43 19.46 2.63
CA THR A 99 -9.96 19.64 4.02
C THR A 99 -9.04 18.49 4.43
N VAL A 100 -8.33 18.66 5.55
CA VAL A 100 -7.49 17.60 6.14
C VAL A 100 -8.32 16.35 6.50
N SER A 101 -9.59 16.53 6.88
CA SER A 101 -10.50 15.43 7.19
C SER A 101 -10.82 14.58 5.96
N ASP A 102 -10.99 15.20 4.79
CA ASP A 102 -11.25 14.49 3.53
C ASP A 102 -10.07 13.57 3.18
N TYR A 103 -8.85 14.07 3.29
CA TYR A 103 -7.63 13.27 3.09
C TYR A 103 -7.45 12.19 4.15
N SER A 104 -7.82 12.46 5.40
CA SER A 104 -7.82 11.44 6.45
C SER A 104 -8.77 10.29 6.13
N TYR A 105 -9.99 10.59 5.70
CA TYR A 105 -10.98 9.59 5.29
C TYR A 105 -10.47 8.73 4.12
N VAL A 106 -9.94 9.37 3.08
CA VAL A 106 -9.38 8.68 1.91
C VAL A 106 -8.17 7.82 2.28
N GLY A 107 -7.29 8.31 3.17
CA GLY A 107 -6.15 7.55 3.68
C GLY A 107 -6.59 6.32 4.49
N ALA A 108 -7.61 6.46 5.33
CA ALA A 108 -8.17 5.35 6.11
C ALA A 108 -8.80 4.29 5.21
N GLU A 109 -9.43 4.73 4.12
CA GLU A 109 -9.99 3.83 3.11
C GLU A 109 -8.91 2.99 2.42
N ILE A 110 -7.77 3.59 2.05
CA ILE A 110 -6.61 2.86 1.51
C ILE A 110 -6.10 1.85 2.53
N GLY A 111 -5.86 2.29 3.77
CA GLY A 111 -5.39 1.44 4.86
C GLY A 111 -6.30 0.25 5.14
N ARG A 112 -7.62 0.41 4.94
CA ARG A 112 -8.63 -0.65 5.10
C ARG A 112 -8.70 -1.61 3.92
N ARG A 113 -8.74 -1.08 2.68
CA ARG A 113 -9.03 -1.86 1.47
C ARG A 113 -7.87 -2.72 0.98
N ILE A 114 -6.62 -2.31 1.23
CA ILE A 114 -5.46 -3.07 0.75
C ILE A 114 -5.26 -4.33 1.61
N PRO A 115 -5.25 -5.54 1.01
CA PRO A 115 -5.16 -6.79 1.75
C PRO A 115 -3.70 -7.20 2.02
N LEU A 116 -2.96 -6.40 2.81
CA LEU A 116 -1.55 -6.69 3.16
C LEU A 116 -1.34 -8.03 3.88
N GLU A 117 -2.39 -8.60 4.46
CA GLU A 117 -2.40 -9.94 5.04
C GLU A 117 -1.93 -11.00 4.04
N VAL A 118 -2.22 -10.81 2.75
CA VAL A 118 -1.74 -11.68 1.66
C VAL A 118 -0.22 -11.56 1.51
N THR A 119 0.30 -10.33 1.53
CA THR A 119 1.75 -10.07 1.46
C THR A 119 2.47 -10.68 2.65
N TYR A 120 1.98 -10.51 3.88
CA TYR A 120 2.61 -11.12 5.06
C TYR A 120 2.64 -12.64 4.95
N SER A 121 1.51 -13.24 4.57
CA SER A 121 1.40 -14.69 4.39
C SER A 121 2.38 -15.21 3.33
N PHE A 122 2.52 -14.48 2.21
CA PHE A 122 3.48 -14.82 1.17
C PHE A 122 4.92 -14.77 1.67
N LEU A 123 5.31 -13.68 2.34
CA LEU A 123 6.67 -13.50 2.87
C LEU A 123 7.03 -14.60 3.89
N VAL A 124 6.11 -14.97 4.77
CA VAL A 124 6.35 -16.00 5.78
C VAL A 124 6.40 -17.39 5.15
N ARG A 125 5.41 -17.75 4.31
CA ARG A 125 5.34 -19.09 3.70
C ARG A 125 6.50 -19.39 2.75
N ARG A 126 7.05 -18.35 2.11
CA ARG A 126 8.18 -18.49 1.18
C ARG A 126 9.53 -18.24 1.83
N ASN A 127 9.59 -18.02 3.14
CA ASN A 127 10.81 -17.64 3.87
C ASN A 127 11.51 -16.41 3.26
N LEU A 128 10.73 -15.41 2.86
CA LEU A 128 11.17 -14.17 2.22
C LEU A 128 11.02 -12.94 3.13
N ILE A 129 10.83 -13.13 4.44
CA ILE A 129 10.86 -12.00 5.37
C ILE A 129 12.26 -11.37 5.28
N PRO A 130 12.38 -10.09 4.93
CA PRO A 130 13.68 -9.48 4.76
C PRO A 130 14.45 -9.45 6.07
N GLU A 131 15.74 -9.78 5.99
CA GLU A 131 16.65 -9.63 7.11
C GLU A 131 16.73 -8.16 7.53
N MET A 132 16.64 -7.90 8.83
CA MET A 132 16.59 -6.54 9.37
C MET A 132 17.94 -5.83 9.24
N ARG A 133 18.01 -4.85 8.33
CA ARG A 133 19.18 -3.99 8.13
C ARG A 133 19.02 -2.63 8.79
N GLN A 134 20.12 -1.89 8.98
CA GLN A 134 20.11 -0.59 9.67
C GLN A 134 19.11 0.40 9.06
N TYR A 135 19.11 0.57 7.73
CA TYR A 135 18.17 1.49 7.05
C TYR A 135 16.69 1.17 7.31
N MET A 136 16.36 -0.10 7.56
CA MET A 136 14.99 -0.52 7.90
C MET A 136 14.64 -0.09 9.32
N ARG A 137 15.59 -0.16 10.25
CA ARG A 137 15.45 0.34 11.62
C ARG A 137 15.28 1.85 11.61
N ASP A 138 16.07 2.55 10.81
CA ASP A 138 16.00 4.01 10.69
C ASP A 138 14.64 4.44 10.14
N LEU A 139 14.14 3.76 9.09
CA LEU A 139 12.79 3.99 8.59
C LEU A 139 11.72 3.67 9.65
N ASN A 140 11.95 2.62 10.45
CA ASN A 140 11.03 2.22 11.50
C ASN A 140 11.01 3.15 12.71
N ALA A 141 12.10 3.88 12.95
CA ALA A 141 12.21 4.84 14.05
C ALA A 141 11.56 6.20 13.71
N LYS A 142 11.33 6.49 12.41
CA LYS A 142 10.66 7.72 11.99
C LYS A 142 9.21 7.76 12.49
N ARG A 143 8.78 8.96 12.92
CA ARG A 143 7.37 9.30 13.03
C ARG A 143 6.71 9.10 11.66
N VAL A 144 5.45 8.68 11.66
CA VAL A 144 4.73 8.34 10.42
C VAL A 144 4.67 9.54 9.45
N GLU A 145 4.48 10.74 10.00
CA GLU A 145 4.47 11.99 9.23
C GLU A 145 5.79 12.25 8.49
N ASP A 146 6.93 11.77 9.00
CA ASP A 146 8.27 12.04 8.47
C ASP A 146 8.79 10.92 7.55
N ILE A 147 7.97 9.91 7.26
CA ILE A 147 8.32 8.88 6.28
C ILE A 147 8.44 9.55 4.91
N PRO A 148 9.60 9.47 4.23
CA PRO A 148 9.76 10.12 2.93
C PRO A 148 8.93 9.38 1.88
N VAL A 149 8.21 10.12 1.05
CA VAL A 149 7.49 9.60 -0.12
C VAL A 149 7.96 10.36 -1.36
N ARG A 150 7.89 9.72 -2.52
CA ARG A 150 8.21 10.41 -3.77
C ARG A 150 7.08 11.39 -4.07
N GLY A 151 7.40 12.67 -4.14
CA GLY A 151 6.51 13.70 -4.69
C GLY A 151 6.16 13.37 -6.12
#